data_AF-A0A0F9BVT4-F1
#
_entry.id   AF-A0A0F9BVT4-F1
#
_cell.length_a   1.000
_cell.length_b   1.000
_cell.length_c   1.000
_cell.angle_alpha   90.00
_cell.angle_beta   90.00
_cell.angle_gamma   90.00
#
_symmetry.space_group_name_H-M   'P 1'
#
loop_
_entity.id
_entity.type
_entity.pdbx_description
1 polymer ?
#
loop_
_entity_poly.entity_id
_entity_poly.type
_entity_poly.pdbx_seq_one_letter_code
_entity_poly.pdbx_strand_id
1 'polypeptide(L)'
;MGIQEWSDDIIVVDLGDDPQFTDEVSALMDKLEAGSKNVVLNFGAVGFVNSSNIAKLLRLRKMMISSDHKLVLCDVNTQVWG
;
A
#
# COMPACT_ATOMS: atom_id res chain seq x y z
N MET A 1 -2.56 12.48 -3.37
CA MET A 1 -3.63 11.64 -3.95
C MET A 1 -3.60 10.38 -3.12
N GLY A 2 -4.68 10.04 -2.43
CA GLY A 2 -4.65 9.09 -1.31
C GLY A 2 -5.45 7.82 -1.56
N ILE A 3 -6.07 7.30 -0.51
CA ILE A 3 -6.85 6.06 -0.54
C ILE A 3 -8.17 6.26 -1.30
N GLN A 4 -8.40 5.44 -2.33
CA GLN A 4 -9.56 5.45 -3.21
C GLN A 4 -10.29 4.10 -3.14
N GLU A 5 -11.62 4.14 -3.05
CA GLU A 5 -12.45 2.93 -3.11
C GLU A 5 -13.03 2.82 -4.52
N TRP A 6 -12.53 1.87 -5.31
CA TRP A 6 -12.96 1.66 -6.69
C TRP A 6 -14.14 0.69 -6.81
N SER A 7 -14.32 -0.18 -5.81
CA SER A 7 -15.48 -1.07 -5.69
C SER A 7 -15.64 -1.55 -4.25
N ASP A 8 -16.67 -2.37 -4.01
CA ASP A 8 -16.89 -3.04 -2.72
C ASP A 8 -15.69 -3.93 -2.33
N ASP A 9 -14.94 -4.44 -3.30
CA ASP A 9 -13.84 -5.40 -3.08
C ASP A 9 -12.43 -4.85 -3.34
N ILE A 10 -12.30 -3.61 -3.82
CA ILE A 10 -11.02 -3.06 -4.30
C ILE A 10 -10.76 -1.65 -3.77
N ILE A 11 -9.61 -1.50 -3.12
CA ILE A 11 -9.01 -0.23 -2.70
C ILE A 11 -7.77 0.02 -3.56
N VAL A 12 -7.64 1.23 -4.07
CA VAL A 12 -6.41 1.71 -4.73
C VAL A 12 -5.80 2.80 -3.86
N VAL A 13 -4.50 2.72 -3.61
CA VAL A 13 -3.76 3.73 -2.84
C VAL A 13 -2.64 4.25 -3.71
N ASP A 14 -2.71 5.53 -4.06
CA ASP A 14 -1.59 6.25 -4.65
C ASP A 14 -0.61 6.58 -3.53
N LEU A 15 0.63 6.12 -3.63
CA LEU A 15 1.68 6.36 -2.66
C LEU A 15 2.56 7.53 -3.09
N GLY A 16 2.89 8.41 -2.16
CA GLY A 16 3.97 9.40 -2.29
C GLY A 16 5.25 8.97 -1.58
N ASP A 17 6.29 9.81 -1.62
CA ASP A 17 7.48 9.65 -0.78
C ASP A 17 7.17 9.95 0.70
N ASP A 18 8.10 9.62 1.60
CA ASP A 18 7.94 9.97 3.03
C ASP A 18 7.85 11.50 3.25
N PRO A 19 7.01 11.95 4.18
CA PRO A 19 6.26 11.16 5.18
C PRO A 19 4.93 10.58 4.67
N GLN A 20 4.47 10.98 3.48
CA GLN A 20 3.16 10.61 2.94
C GLN A 20 3.02 9.10 2.78
N PHE A 21 4.07 8.41 2.32
CA PHE A 21 4.12 6.95 2.25
C PHE A 21 3.68 6.29 3.56
N THR A 22 4.30 6.75 4.65
CA THR A 22 4.08 6.19 5.99
C THR A 22 2.65 6.43 6.47
N ASP A 23 2.14 7.64 6.26
CA ASP A 23 0.79 8.01 6.67
C ASP A 23 -0.28 7.24 5.89
N GLU A 24 -0.11 7.11 4.58
CA GLU A 24 -1.06 6.41 3.70
C GLU A 24 -1.11 4.90 3.97
N VAL A 25 0.06 4.25 4.16
CA VAL A 25 0.09 2.82 4.50
C VAL A 25 -0.49 2.57 5.88
N SER A 26 -0.28 3.48 6.84
CA SER A 26 -0.86 3.36 8.19
C SER A 26 -2.38 3.51 8.16
N ALA A 27 -2.88 4.56 7.50
CA ALA A 27 -4.31 4.76 7.32
C ALA A 27 -4.99 3.62 6.54
N LEU A 28 -4.29 3.01 5.58
CA LEU A 28 -4.76 1.82 4.88
C LEU A 28 -4.88 0.63 5.84
N MET A 29 -3.86 0.36 6.65
CA MET A 29 -3.90 -0.75 7.61
C MET A 29 -5.08 -0.60 8.58
N ASP A 30 -5.30 0.60 9.12
CA ASP A 30 -6.44 0.88 10.02
C ASP A 30 -7.79 0.62 9.34
N LYS A 31 -7.93 0.98 8.06
CA LYS A 31 -9.15 0.66 7.27
C LYS A 31 -9.35 -0.85 7.08
N LEU A 32 -8.27 -1.59 6.82
CA LEU A 32 -8.34 -3.03 6.58
C LEU A 32 -8.66 -3.84 7.84
N GLU A 33 -8.39 -3.28 9.03
CA GLU A 33 -8.84 -3.85 10.31
C GLU A 33 -10.38 -3.80 10.45
N ALA A 34 -11.04 -2.79 9.88
CA ALA A 34 -12.50 -2.67 9.89
C ALA A 34 -13.19 -3.52 8.80
N GLY A 35 -12.52 -3.76 7.67
CA GLY A 35 -13.02 -4.59 6.58
C GLY A 35 -11.95 -4.84 5.54
N SER A 36 -11.53 -6.10 5.40
CA SER A 36 -10.50 -6.47 4.42
C SER A 36 -11.05 -6.39 2.99
N LYS A 37 -10.26 -5.81 2.08
CA LYS A 37 -10.52 -5.70 0.64
C LYS A 37 -9.22 -6.00 -0.11
N ASN A 38 -9.31 -6.25 -1.41
CA ASN A 38 -8.11 -6.32 -2.26
C ASN A 38 -7.50 -4.93 -2.40
N VAL A 39 -6.17 -4.86 -2.40
CA VAL A 39 -5.44 -3.60 -2.41
C VAL A 39 -4.51 -3.53 -3.61
N VAL A 40 -4.56 -2.40 -4.30
CA VAL A 40 -3.55 -1.99 -5.28
C VAL A 40 -2.78 -0.80 -4.73
N LEU A 41 -1.47 -0.95 -4.57
CA LEU A 41 -0.57 0.15 -4.21
C LEU A 41 0.10 0.67 -5.47
N ASN A 42 -0.14 1.94 -5.78
CA ASN A 42 0.45 2.64 -6.91
C ASN A 42 1.69 3.41 -6.45
N PHE A 43 2.86 3.00 -6.98
CA PHE A 43 4.18 3.57 -6.65
C PHE A 43 4.61 4.68 -7.62
N GLY A 44 3.74 5.14 -8.52
CA GLY A 44 4.11 6.08 -9.58
C GLY A 44 4.70 7.41 -9.09
N ALA A 45 4.38 7.82 -7.85
CA ALA A 45 4.94 9.01 -7.21
C ALA A 45 5.96 8.68 -6.09
N VAL A 46 6.43 7.43 -6.00
CA VAL A 46 7.44 6.98 -5.04
C VAL A 46 8.82 6.96 -5.73
N GLY A 47 9.69 7.87 -5.33
CA GLY A 47 11.06 7.94 -5.82
C GLY A 47 12.04 7.07 -5.01
N PHE A 48 11.75 6.83 -3.73
CA PHE A 48 12.66 6.08 -2.85
C PHE A 48 11.92 5.26 -1.79
N VAL A 49 12.48 4.10 -1.44
CA VAL A 49 11.99 3.23 -0.38
C VAL A 49 13.11 2.95 0.61
N ASN A 50 12.88 3.28 1.88
CA ASN A 50 13.79 2.96 2.98
C ASN A 50 13.40 1.67 3.72
N SER A 51 14.21 1.28 4.70
CA SER A 51 13.98 0.09 5.53
C SER A 51 12.66 0.14 6.31
N SER A 52 12.24 1.31 6.75
CA SER A 52 10.98 1.48 7.48
C SER A 52 9.76 1.28 6.56
N ASN A 53 9.87 1.71 5.30
CA ASN A 53 8.82 1.53 4.29
C ASN A 53 8.68 0.04 3.95
N ILE A 54 9.80 -0.68 3.77
CA ILE A 54 9.79 -2.13 3.56
C ILE A 54 9.17 -2.85 4.77
N ALA A 55 9.54 -2.49 6.00
CA ALA A 55 8.96 -3.10 7.19
C ALA A 55 7.44 -2.92 7.27
N LYS A 56 6.92 -1.74 6.91
CA LYS A 56 5.47 -1.48 6.84
C LYS A 56 4.79 -2.28 5.73
N LEU A 57 5.38 -2.35 4.54
CA LEU A 57 4.86 -3.17 3.44
C LEU A 57 4.82 -4.67 3.79
N LEU A 58 5.82 -5.19 4.50
CA LEU A 58 5.83 -6.57 4.99
C LEU A 58 4.71 -6.82 6.01
N ARG A 59 4.45 -5.87 6.91
CA ARG A 59 3.34 -5.95 7.86
C ARG A 59 1.99 -5.94 7.13
N LEU A 60 1.80 -5.02 6.19
CA LEU A 60 0.59 -4.96 5.35
C LEU A 60 0.38 -6.27 4.57
N ARG A 61 1.43 -6.81 3.96
CA ARG A 61 1.37 -8.10 3.26
C ARG A 61 0.92 -9.24 4.19
N LYS A 62 1.44 -9.28 5.43
CA LYS A 62 1.04 -10.30 6.41
C LYS A 62 -0.45 -10.19 6.76
N MET A 63 -0.96 -8.96 6.96
CA MET A 63 -2.38 -8.71 7.19
C MET A 63 -3.23 -9.22 6.01
N MET A 64 -2.81 -8.90 4.79
CA MET A 64 -3.55 -9.29 3.58
C MET A 64 -3.62 -10.81 3.39
N ILE A 65 -2.50 -11.50 3.59
CA ILE A 65 -2.45 -12.97 3.55
C ILE A 65 -3.35 -13.57 4.63
N SER A 66 -3.36 -13.04 5.86
CA SER A 66 -4.21 -13.57 6.93
C SER A 66 -5.71 -13.40 6.67
N SER A 67 -6.08 -12.44 5.82
CA SER A 67 -7.46 -12.18 5.41
C SER A 67 -7.87 -12.85 4.08
N ASP A 68 -6.99 -13.63 3.45
CA ASP A 68 -7.19 -14.21 2.10
C ASP A 68 -7.48 -13.17 0.99
N HIS A 69 -6.86 -11.99 1.10
CA HIS A 69 -7.00 -10.90 0.12
C HIS A 69 -5.69 -10.64 -0.62
N LYS A 70 -5.81 -10.07 -1.83
CA LYS A 70 -4.66 -9.79 -2.69
C LYS A 70 -4.08 -8.40 -2.42
N LEU A 71 -2.76 -8.34 -2.39
CA LEU A 71 -1.98 -7.10 -2.42
C LEU A 71 -1.22 -7.05 -3.75
N VAL A 72 -1.50 -6.04 -4.56
CA VAL A 72 -0.86 -5.81 -5.87
C VAL A 72 -0.06 -4.52 -5.81
N LEU A 73 1.16 -4.55 -6.32
CA LEU A 73 2.02 -3.38 -6.49
C LEU A 73 1.98 -2.99 -7.97
N CYS A 74 1.76 -1.72 -8.29
CA CYS A 74 1.84 -1.21 -9.66
C CYS A 74 2.71 0.06 -9.74
N ASP A 75 3.16 0.36 -10.97
CA ASP A 75 3.99 1.52 -11.29
C ASP A 75 5.24 1.67 -10.41
N VAL A 76 5.88 0.55 -10.06
CA VAL A 76 7.11 0.55 -9.26
C VAL A 76 8.26 1.08 -10.12
N ASN A 77 8.74 2.28 -9.77
CA ASN A 77 9.85 2.91 -10.47
C ASN A 77 11.11 2.01 -10.41
N THR A 78 11.86 1.94 -11.52
CA THR A 78 13.12 1.20 -11.61
C THR A 78 14.17 1.65 -10.59
N GLN A 79 14.12 2.89 -10.10
CA GLN A 79 15.01 3.37 -9.03
C GLN A 79 14.73 2.71 -7.67
N VAL A 80 13.51 2.22 -7.45
CA VAL A 80 13.10 1.53 -6.22
C VAL A 80 13.37 0.02 -6.34
N TRP A 81 13.26 -0.54 -7.54
CA TRP A 81 13.45 -1.97 -7.80
C TRP A 81 14.90 -2.39 -8.14
N GLY A 82 15.69 -1.47 -8.69
CA GLY A 82 16.98 -1.71 -9.36
C GLY A 82 18.13 -2.16 -8.47
#